data_AF-A0A6C0I7P8-F1
#
_entry.id   AF-A0A6C0I7P8-F1
#
_cell.length_a   1.000
_cell.length_b   1.000
_cell.length_c   1.000
_cell.angle_alpha   90.00
_cell.angle_beta   90.00
_cell.angle_gamma   90.00
#
_symmetry.space_group_name_H-M   'P 1'
#
loop_
_entity.id
_entity.type
_entity.pdbx_description
1 polymer ?
#
loop_
_entity_poly.entity_id
_entity_poly.type
_entity_poly.pdbx_seq_one_letter_code
_entity_poly.pdbx_strand_id
1 'polypeptide(L)'
;MLYAGVKYTQVRHAVFCKKCKQTIESKHIHDFKYCSCGAVGIDGGISSGNRILGNPSDIEDRRMYCATVRKKKIWLPTSGTSF
;
A
#
# COMPACT_ATOMS: atom_id res chain seq x y z
N MET A 1 0.70 12.30 5.22
CA MET A 1 2.02 12.94 5.11
C MET A 1 1.85 14.31 4.44
N LEU A 2 2.52 15.35 4.92
CA LEU A 2 2.53 16.69 4.29
C LEU A 2 3.93 16.96 3.74
N TYR A 3 4.06 17.24 2.44
CA TYR A 3 5.33 17.55 1.80
C TYR A 3 5.12 18.67 0.78
N ALA A 4 5.91 19.75 0.87
CA ALA A 4 5.78 20.93 0.00
C ALA A 4 4.33 21.49 -0.11
N GLY A 5 3.58 21.46 0.99
CA GLY A 5 2.16 21.89 1.01
C GLY A 5 1.17 20.90 0.39
N VAL A 6 1.62 19.70 0.00
CA VAL A 6 0.79 18.62 -0.55
C VAL A 6 0.49 17.60 0.55
N LYS A 7 -0.79 17.32 0.80
CA LYS A 7 -1.23 16.28 1.75
C LYS A 7 -1.44 14.96 1.01
N TYR A 8 -0.62 13.96 1.31
CA TYR A 8 -0.76 12.59 0.83
C TYR A 8 -1.55 11.76 1.85
N THR A 9 -2.66 11.17 1.40
CA THR A 9 -3.51 10.28 2.19
C THR A 9 -3.56 8.94 1.50
N GLN A 10 -3.19 7.88 2.21
CA GLN A 10 -3.32 6.51 1.70
C GLN A 10 -4.80 6.20 1.50
N VAL A 11 -5.14 5.58 0.38
CA VAL A 11 -6.51 5.23 -0.02
C VAL A 11 -6.67 3.74 -0.32
N ARG A 12 -5.56 2.99 -0.34
CA ARG A 12 -5.54 1.53 -0.44
C ARG A 12 -4.31 0.96 0.27
N HIS A 13 -4.50 -0.14 0.99
CA HIS A 13 -3.40 -0.91 1.58
C HIS A 13 -3.37 -2.32 0.98
N ALA A 14 -2.56 -2.49 -0.06
CA ALA A 14 -2.43 -3.76 -0.77
C ALA A 14 -0.96 -4.05 -1.10
N VAL A 15 -0.65 -5.33 -1.24
CA VAL A 15 0.66 -5.82 -1.65
C VAL A 15 0.49 -6.99 -2.62
N PHE A 16 1.34 -7.04 -3.64
CA PHE A 16 1.42 -8.15 -4.57
C PHE A 16 2.64 -9.03 -4.24
N CYS A 17 2.39 -10.33 -4.06
CA CYS A 17 3.44 -11.31 -3.86
C CYS A 17 4.01 -11.76 -5.21
N LYS A 18 5.27 -11.43 -5.47
CA LYS A 18 5.97 -11.82 -6.70
C LYS A 18 6.19 -13.32 -6.81
N LYS A 19 6.15 -14.07 -5.70
CA LYS A 19 6.37 -15.52 -5.65
C LYS A 19 5.14 -16.31 -6.11
N CYS A 20 3.99 -16.12 -5.46
CA CYS A 20 2.75 -16.82 -5.81
C CYS A 20 1.78 -16.02 -6.70
N LYS A 21 2.17 -14.81 -7.11
CA LYS A 21 1.40 -13.93 -7.99
C LYS A 21 0.01 -13.55 -7.44
N GLN A 22 -0.13 -13.51 -6.12
CA GLN A 22 -1.36 -13.10 -5.44
C GLN A 22 -1.26 -11.67 -4.92
N THR A 23 -2.33 -10.90 -5.11
CA THR A 23 -2.53 -9.64 -4.39
C THR A 23 -3.34 -9.89 -3.13
N ILE A 24 -2.87 -9.38 -2.00
CA ILE A 24 -3.63 -9.33 -0.75
C ILE A 24 -3.86 -7.86 -0.36
N GLU A 25 -5.01 -7.57 0.23
CA GLU A 25 -5.43 -6.23 0.62
C GLU A 25 -6.02 -6.24 2.03
N SER A 26 -5.58 -5.28 2.84
CA SER A 26 -6.08 -5.07 4.21
C SER A 26 -7.01 -3.88 4.25
N LYS A 27 -8.23 -4.08 4.76
CA LYS A 27 -9.32 -3.07 4.77
C LYS A 27 -9.58 -2.49 6.16
N HIS A 28 -9.24 -3.20 7.23
CA HIS A 28 -9.55 -2.81 8.61
C HIS A 28 -8.30 -2.74 9.50
N ILE A 29 -8.32 -1.96 10.57
CA ILE A 29 -7.15 -1.70 11.44
C ILE A 29 -6.59 -2.99 12.06
N HIS A 30 -7.42 -4.01 12.25
CA HIS A 30 -7.05 -5.34 12.73
C HIS A 30 -7.36 -6.41 11.67
N ASP A 31 -6.70 -6.31 10.51
CA ASP A 31 -6.90 -7.20 9.37
C ASP A 31 -5.55 -7.72 8.89
N PHE A 32 -5.19 -8.87 9.46
CA PHE A 32 -3.95 -9.58 9.19
C PHE A 32 -4.17 -10.69 8.16
N LYS A 33 -3.40 -10.64 7.06
CA LYS A 33 -3.52 -11.61 5.97
C LYS A 33 -2.15 -12.00 5.45
N TYR A 34 -2.04 -13.25 5.01
CA TYR A 34 -0.92 -13.75 4.21
C TYR A 34 -1.38 -14.12 2.81
N CYS A 35 -0.47 -14.05 1.85
CA CYS A 35 -0.68 -14.71 0.57
C CYS A 35 -0.66 -16.23 0.74
N SER A 36 -1.14 -16.95 -0.28
CA SER A 36 -1.31 -18.40 -0.28
C SER A 36 -0.03 -19.20 -0.06
N CYS A 37 1.14 -18.63 -0.41
CA CYS A 37 2.44 -19.27 -0.17
C CYS A 37 3.11 -18.84 1.14
N GLY A 38 2.47 -17.96 1.93
CA GLY A 38 2.98 -17.47 3.21
C GLY A 38 4.18 -16.50 3.12
N ALA A 39 4.73 -16.24 1.93
CA ALA A 39 5.95 -15.43 1.78
C ALA A 39 5.74 -13.93 2.05
N VAL A 40 4.52 -13.43 1.83
CA VAL A 40 4.17 -12.01 2.00
C VAL A 40 2.91 -11.89 2.84
N GLY A 41 2.97 -11.03 3.85
CA GLY A 41 1.87 -10.68 4.73
C GLY A 41 1.54 -9.19 4.68
N ILE A 42 0.31 -8.85 5.09
CA ILE A 42 -0.17 -7.48 5.25
C ILE A 42 -0.94 -7.39 6.56
N ASP A 43 -0.69 -6.34 7.33
CA ASP A 43 -1.33 -6.09 8.62
C ASP A 43 -1.81 -4.65 8.74
N GLY A 44 -3.01 -4.49 9.28
CA GLY A 44 -3.68 -3.23 9.51
C GLY A 44 -4.13 -2.52 8.22
N GLY A 45 -5.27 -1.84 8.30
CA GLY A 45 -5.88 -1.17 7.15
C GLY A 45 -5.16 0.13 6.77
N ILE A 46 -5.92 1.13 6.32
CA ILE A 46 -5.37 2.46 6.01
C ILE A 46 -5.13 3.22 7.33
N SER A 47 -3.98 2.98 7.95
CA SER A 47 -3.60 3.58 9.24
C SER A 47 -2.09 3.76 9.33
N SER A 48 -1.63 4.63 10.24
CA SER A 48 -0.19 4.88 10.46
C SER A 48 0.57 3.65 10.98
N GLY A 49 -0.13 2.68 11.58
CA GLY A 49 0.47 1.45 12.11
C GLY A 49 0.49 0.28 11.13
N ASN A 50 0.05 0.46 9.88
CA ASN A 50 -0.05 -0.63 8.93
C ASN A 50 1.32 -1.14 8.46
N ARG A 51 1.37 -2.43 8.10
CA ARG A 51 2.63 -3.13 7.78
C ARG A 51 2.48 -4.05 6.59
N ILE A 52 3.58 -4.20 5.86
CA ILE A 52 3.81 -5.28 4.90
C ILE A 52 4.94 -6.12 5.48
N LEU A 53 4.78 -7.45 5.45
CA LEU A 53 5.73 -8.43 5.96
C LEU A 53 6.23 -9.31 4.81
N GLY A 54 7.48 -9.76 4.87
CA GLY A 54 8.07 -10.66 3.88
C GLY A 54 9.44 -10.20 3.40
N ASN A 55 10.05 -10.99 2.51
CA ASN A 55 11.32 -10.62 1.88
C ASN A 55 11.08 -9.49 0.85
N PRO A 56 11.86 -8.39 0.85
CA PRO A 56 11.75 -7.34 -0.17
C PRO A 56 11.80 -7.84 -1.62
N SER A 57 12.51 -8.95 -1.90
CA SER A 57 12.54 -9.57 -3.23
C SER A 57 11.17 -10.05 -3.71
N ASP A 58 10.33 -10.48 -2.76
CA ASP A 58 9.03 -11.10 -3.01
C ASP A 58 7.88 -10.08 -2.94
N ILE A 59 8.16 -8.88 -2.45
CA ILE A 59 7.18 -7.81 -2.23
C ILE A 59 7.13 -6.88 -3.44
N GLU A 60 5.91 -6.56 -3.85
CA GLU A 60 5.62 -5.43 -4.71
C GLU A 60 4.55 -4.56 -4.03
N ASP A 61 4.93 -3.35 -3.64
CA ASP A 61 4.02 -2.41 -2.99
C ASP A 61 2.91 -1.98 -3.97
N ARG A 62 1.65 -2.14 -3.56
CA ARG A 62 0.46 -1.75 -4.31
C ARG A 62 -0.43 -0.78 -3.52
N ARG A 63 0.15 -0.07 -2.54
CA ARG A 63 -0.51 1.02 -1.83
C ARG A 63 -0.87 2.12 -2.82
N MET A 64 -2.03 2.72 -2.60
CA MET A 64 -2.47 3.87 -3.36
C MET A 64 -2.55 5.09 -2.44
N TYR A 65 -2.25 6.25 -2.99
CA TYR A 65 -2.36 7.53 -2.29
C TYR A 65 -3.13 8.53 -3.15
N CYS A 66 -3.89 9.40 -2.49
CA CYS A 66 -4.36 10.64 -3.09
C CYS A 66 -3.50 11.81 -2.59
N ALA A 67 -3.13 12.70 -3.50
CA ALA A 67 -2.52 13.98 -3.18
C ALA A 67 -3.62 15.04 -3.09
N THR A 68 -3.60 15.85 -2.04
CA THR A 68 -4.49 17.00 -1.88
C THR A 68 -3.68 18.29 -1.98
N VAL A 69 -3.96 19.10 -3.00
CA VAL A 69 -3.29 20.38 -3.28
C VAL A 69 -4.34 21.47 -3.37
N ARG A 70 -4.25 22.51 -2.53
CA ARG A 70 -5.21 23.64 -2.53
C ARG A 70 -6.69 23.18 -2.55
N LYS A 71 -7.02 22.18 -1.72
CA LYS A 71 -8.34 21.51 -1.62
C LYS A 71 -8.77 20.65 -2.82
N LYS A 72 -7.98 20.54 -3.89
CA LYS A 72 -8.23 19.60 -4.99
C LYS A 72 -7.60 18.24 -4.70
N LYS A 73 -8.32 17.15 -4.93
CA LYS A 73 -7.82 15.76 -4.82
C LYS A 73 -7.31 15.28 -6.19
N ILE A 74 -6.11 14.72 -6.20
CA ILE A 74 -5.46 14.12 -7.36
C ILE A 74 -5.18 12.65 -7.02
N TRP A 75 -5.68 11.74 -7.85
CA TRP A 75 -5.40 10.32 -7.72
C TRP A 75 -4.06 10.00 -8.37
N LEU A 76 -3.16 9.38 -7.61
CA LEU A 76 -1.85 9.01 -8.12
C LEU A 76 -1.93 7.63 -8.80
N PRO A 77 -1.33 7.44 -9.99
CA PRO A 77 -1.33 6.16 -10.67
C PRO A 77 -0.61 5.08 -9.85
N THR A 78 -1.08 3.85 -9.99
CA THR A 78 -0.58 2.66 -9.25
C THR A 78 0.65 2.01 -9.84
N SER A 79 1.19 2.56 -10.92
CA SER A 79 2.33 1.99 -11.63
C SER A 79 3.15 3.09 -12.31
N GLY A 80 4.40 3.20 -11.86
CA GLY A 80 5.57 3.55 -12.68
C GLY A 80 5.76 5.01 -13.03
N THR A 81 6.60 5.70 -12.26
CA THR A 81 7.84 6.27 -12.81
C THR A 81 8.90 6.17 -11.73
N SER A 82 9.84 5.25 -11.94
CA SER A 82 11.20 5.41 -11.43
C SER A 82 11.67 6.81 -11.85
N PHE A 83 12.03 7.63 -10.89
CA PHE A 83 13.00 8.71 -11.10
C PHE A 83 14.36 8.18 -10.65
#